data_AF-A0A7V9EC58-F1
#
_entry.id   AF-A0A7V9EC58-F1
#
_cell.length_a   1.000
_cell.length_b   1.000
_cell.length_c   1.000
_cell.angle_alpha   90.00
_cell.angle_beta   90.00
_cell.angle_gamma   90.00
#
_symmetry.space_group_name_H-M   'P 1'
#
loop_
_entity.id
_entity.type
_entity.pdbx_description
1 polymer ?
#
loop_
_entity_poly.entity_id
_entity_poly.type
_entity_poly.pdbx_seq_one_letter_code
_entity_poly.pdbx_strand_id
1 'polypeptide(L)'
;MATEREDEPTVAPIVGPDDERVFTDSGIEIKALYSEEDVAEGLAERLGEPGSYPFTRGVHREMYRERRWTMRQYAGYASAKETNERFLYLIEHGSTGLSMAFDLPTQLGRDSDDPLCDGEVGRTGVAIDSIDDMRRVFEGIPLADVSTSMTINAPAGPLLLLYELVGEEQGVDSKDLQGTTQNDILKEYIARGNFIYPPEPAMRLTTDLFAYCNERVPAWNTISISGYHMREKGCSAVQEVGFTMANAIAYVEAALEAGLDIDDFGPRLAFFFNGHNNVFQEVAKFRAA
;
A
#
# COMPACT_ATOMS: atom_id res chain seq x y z
N MET A 1 39.68 26.50 1.93
CA MET A 1 39.90 25.11 1.52
C MET A 1 38.55 24.45 1.52
N ALA A 2 37.90 24.45 0.36
CA ALA A 2 36.70 23.65 0.14
C ALA A 2 37.16 22.20 0.15
N THR A 3 36.53 21.36 0.98
CA THR A 3 36.65 19.91 0.85
C THR A 3 36.17 19.54 -0.55
N GLU A 4 37.05 18.98 -1.38
CA GLU A 4 36.71 18.34 -2.64
C GLU A 4 35.67 17.26 -2.33
N ARG A 5 34.44 17.50 -2.77
CA ARG A 5 33.24 16.73 -2.45
C ARG A 5 32.84 15.85 -3.65
N GLU A 6 33.83 15.32 -4.35
CA GLU A 6 33.64 14.67 -5.66
C GLU A 6 33.07 13.23 -5.58
N ASP A 7 32.97 12.63 -4.39
CA ASP A 7 32.58 11.22 -4.24
C ASP A 7 31.39 10.96 -3.30
N GLU A 8 30.42 11.87 -3.20
CA GLU A 8 29.11 11.52 -2.62
C GLU A 8 28.16 11.10 -3.75
N PRO A 9 27.76 9.82 -3.85
CA PRO A 9 26.82 9.38 -4.87
C PRO A 9 25.47 10.07 -4.65
N THR A 10 25.13 11.04 -5.50
CA THR A 10 23.83 11.69 -5.53
C THR A 10 22.96 11.08 -6.63
N VAL A 11 21.66 10.93 -6.37
CA VAL A 11 20.72 10.41 -7.38
C VAL A 11 20.58 11.41 -8.55
N ALA A 12 20.46 12.69 -8.24
CA ALA A 12 20.48 13.76 -9.23
C ALA A 12 21.88 14.37 -9.33
N PRO A 13 22.36 14.71 -10.55
CA PRO A 13 23.60 15.46 -10.71
C PRO A 13 23.56 16.79 -9.92
N ILE A 14 24.64 17.11 -9.19
CA ILE A 14 24.80 18.44 -8.59
C ILE A 14 25.27 19.37 -9.70
N VAL A 15 24.41 20.29 -10.13
CA VAL A 15 24.75 21.31 -11.13
C VAL A 15 24.93 22.68 -10.49
N GLY A 16 25.92 23.43 -11.00
CA GLY A 16 26.24 24.77 -10.53
C GLY A 16 25.29 25.84 -11.09
N PRO A 17 25.36 27.09 -10.60
CA PRO A 17 24.48 28.18 -11.03
C PRO A 17 24.59 28.56 -12.52
N ASP A 18 25.70 28.20 -13.17
CA ASP A 18 25.97 28.49 -14.59
C ASP A 18 25.54 27.34 -15.53
N ASP A 19 24.99 26.24 -14.99
CA ASP A 19 24.49 25.11 -15.77
C ASP A 19 22.99 25.27 -16.03
N GLU A 20 22.60 25.33 -17.31
CA GLU A 20 21.21 25.55 -17.72
C GLU A 20 20.34 24.29 -17.59
N ARG A 21 20.93 23.12 -17.33
CA ARG A 21 20.20 21.85 -17.24
C ARG A 21 19.38 21.79 -15.96
N VAL A 22 18.14 21.32 -16.09
CA VAL A 22 17.22 21.11 -14.97
C VAL A 22 17.01 19.62 -14.79
N PHE A 23 17.11 19.13 -13.56
CA PHE A 23 16.89 17.71 -13.24
C PHE A 23 15.72 17.56 -12.28
N THR A 24 15.00 16.45 -12.39
CA THR A 24 14.11 16.03 -11.31
C THR A 24 14.91 15.56 -10.08
N ASP A 25 14.23 15.37 -8.95
CA ASP A 25 14.79 14.72 -7.76
C ASP A 25 15.16 13.24 -8.00
N SER A 26 14.77 12.66 -9.14
CA SER A 26 15.21 11.34 -9.60
C SER A 26 16.38 11.38 -10.57
N GLY A 27 16.97 12.55 -10.82
CA GLY A 27 18.12 12.71 -11.72
C GLY A 27 17.77 12.66 -13.21
N ILE A 28 16.50 12.81 -13.57
CA ILE A 28 16.05 12.86 -14.96
C ILE A 28 16.17 14.29 -15.46
N GLU A 29 16.95 14.52 -16.52
CA GLU A 29 17.07 15.83 -17.16
C GLU A 29 15.74 16.21 -17.85
N ILE A 30 15.31 17.45 -17.62
CA ILE A 30 14.09 18.04 -18.18
C ILE A 30 14.46 19.14 -19.17
N LYS A 31 14.00 19.01 -20.41
CA LYS A 31 14.15 20.06 -21.42
C LYS A 31 13.20 21.21 -21.14
N ALA A 32 13.61 22.43 -21.48
CA ALA A 32 12.75 23.62 -21.41
C ALA A 32 11.54 23.52 -22.37
N LEU A 33 11.67 22.75 -23.46
CA LEU A 33 10.62 22.50 -24.44
C LEU A 33 10.76 21.07 -24.98
N TYR A 34 9.64 20.36 -25.07
CA TYR A 34 9.51 19.08 -25.76
C TYR A 34 8.69 19.27 -27.04
N SER A 35 9.13 18.68 -28.13
CA SER A 35 8.51 18.72 -29.46
C SER A 35 8.16 17.31 -29.96
N GLU A 36 7.61 17.20 -31.17
CA GLU A 36 7.33 15.91 -31.81
C GLU A 36 8.60 15.05 -31.96
N GLU A 37 9.77 15.66 -32.11
CA GLU A 37 11.06 14.98 -32.23
C GLU A 37 11.51 14.28 -30.92
N ASP A 38 10.94 14.68 -29.77
CA ASP A 38 11.24 14.09 -28.46
C ASP A 38 10.37 12.87 -28.13
N VAL A 39 9.37 12.59 -28.97
CA VAL A 39 8.52 11.42 -28.81
C VAL A 39 9.30 10.18 -29.22
N ALA A 40 9.58 9.33 -28.23
CA ALA A 40 10.21 8.05 -28.49
C ALA A 40 9.38 7.16 -29.44
N GLU A 41 10.08 6.38 -30.27
CA GLU A 41 9.49 5.48 -31.24
C GLU A 41 8.48 4.50 -30.61
N GLY A 42 7.49 4.07 -31.41
CA GLY A 42 6.47 3.10 -30.96
C GLY A 42 5.50 3.66 -29.90
N LEU A 43 5.19 4.97 -29.95
CA LEU A 43 4.33 5.61 -28.96
C LEU A 43 2.95 4.94 -28.89
N ALA A 44 2.37 4.57 -30.04
CA ALA A 44 1.02 3.97 -30.08
C ALA A 44 0.96 2.65 -29.30
N GLU A 45 1.95 1.77 -29.49
CA GLU A 45 2.07 0.48 -28.81
C GLU A 45 2.34 0.66 -27.31
N ARG A 46 3.19 1.62 -26.95
CA ARG A 46 3.55 1.92 -25.56
C ARG A 46 2.42 2.59 -24.78
N LEU A 47 1.53 3.32 -25.44
CA LEU A 47 0.38 3.94 -24.79
C LEU A 47 -0.79 2.96 -24.64
N GLY A 48 -1.12 2.24 -25.72
CA GLY A 48 -2.33 1.42 -25.79
C GLY A 48 -3.63 2.20 -25.53
N GLU A 49 -4.71 1.46 -25.32
CA GLU A 49 -6.00 1.97 -24.87
C GLU A 49 -6.20 1.73 -23.37
N PRO A 50 -6.91 2.61 -22.64
CA PRO A 50 -7.21 2.38 -21.24
C PRO A 50 -8.02 1.07 -21.06
N GLY A 51 -7.71 0.31 -20.02
CA GLY A 51 -8.30 -1.01 -19.78
C GLY A 51 -7.78 -2.12 -20.68
N SER A 52 -6.67 -1.90 -21.40
CA SER A 52 -5.99 -2.93 -22.20
C SER A 52 -4.48 -2.84 -22.00
N TYR A 53 -3.80 -3.98 -22.06
CA TYR A 53 -2.34 -4.04 -21.99
C TYR A 53 -1.71 -3.09 -23.04
N PRO A 54 -0.70 -2.26 -22.69
CA PRO A 54 0.10 -2.27 -21.45
C PRO A 54 -0.43 -1.39 -20.30
N PHE A 55 -1.70 -0.97 -20.34
CA PHE A 55 -2.38 -0.21 -19.28
C PHE A 55 -1.79 1.17 -18.93
N THR A 56 -0.85 1.70 -19.72
CA THR A 56 -0.18 3.00 -19.51
C THR A 56 -1.15 4.19 -19.44
N ARG A 57 -2.38 4.04 -19.96
CA ARG A 57 -3.45 5.06 -19.89
C ARG A 57 -4.50 4.79 -18.81
N GLY A 58 -4.38 3.70 -18.06
CA GLY A 58 -5.28 3.30 -16.98
C GLY A 58 -5.69 1.83 -17.06
N VAL A 59 -5.99 1.26 -15.89
CA VAL A 59 -6.38 -0.16 -15.73
C VAL A 59 -7.84 -0.45 -16.09
N HIS A 60 -8.68 0.58 -16.25
CA HIS A 60 -10.08 0.44 -16.65
C HIS A 60 -10.36 1.29 -17.88
N ARG A 61 -11.30 0.85 -18.72
CA ARG A 61 -11.63 1.53 -19.98
C ARG A 61 -12.18 2.95 -19.77
N GLU A 62 -13.17 3.11 -18.91
CA GLU A 62 -13.84 4.39 -18.69
C GLU A 62 -13.24 5.20 -17.53
N MET A 63 -12.35 4.59 -16.74
CA MET A 63 -11.71 5.19 -15.55
C MET A 63 -12.71 6.03 -14.73
N TYR A 64 -12.37 7.29 -14.46
CA TYR A 64 -13.14 8.18 -13.62
C TYR A 64 -14.40 8.78 -14.30
N ARG A 65 -14.67 8.44 -15.56
CA ARG A 65 -15.93 8.79 -16.23
C ARG A 65 -17.07 7.88 -15.80
N GLU A 66 -16.75 6.63 -15.48
CA GLU A 66 -17.70 5.66 -14.93
C GLU A 66 -17.71 5.71 -13.39
N ARG A 67 -16.53 5.56 -12.75
CA ARG A 67 -16.40 5.56 -11.29
C ARG A 67 -15.17 6.33 -10.84
N ARG A 68 -15.36 7.35 -10.00
CA ARG A 68 -14.25 8.08 -9.37
C ARG A 68 -13.45 7.17 -8.44
N TRP A 69 -12.19 7.52 -8.17
CA TRP A 69 -11.38 6.82 -7.19
C TRP A 69 -12.06 6.80 -5.81
N THR A 70 -11.81 5.75 -5.04
CA THR A 70 -12.27 5.67 -3.65
C THR A 70 -11.54 6.71 -2.82
N MET A 71 -12.28 7.63 -2.20
CA MET A 71 -11.72 8.56 -1.22
C MET A 71 -11.62 7.80 0.11
N ARG A 72 -10.41 7.40 0.48
CA ARG A 72 -10.15 6.60 1.67
C ARG A 72 -9.19 7.36 2.60
N GLN A 73 -9.76 8.00 3.62
CA GLN A 73 -8.96 8.71 4.62
C GLN A 73 -8.35 7.72 5.60
N TYR A 74 -7.03 7.82 5.78
CA TYR A 74 -6.32 7.09 6.82
C TYR A 74 -6.82 7.53 8.20
N ALA A 75 -7.40 6.60 8.96
CA ALA A 75 -8.04 6.88 10.24
C ALA A 75 -7.84 5.71 11.23
N GLY A 76 -8.05 5.98 12.51
CA GLY A 76 -7.67 5.09 13.59
C GLY A 76 -6.69 5.82 14.50
N TYR A 77 -7.14 6.08 15.71
CA TYR A 77 -6.37 6.80 16.73
C TYR A 77 -6.99 6.47 18.09
N ALA A 78 -6.14 6.28 19.09
CA ALA A 78 -6.53 6.00 20.47
C ALA A 78 -7.37 4.71 20.60
N SER A 79 -8.51 4.76 21.28
CA SER A 79 -9.29 3.56 21.60
C SER A 79 -10.12 3.04 20.42
N ALA A 80 -10.56 1.78 20.52
CA ALA A 80 -11.50 1.17 19.58
C ALA A 80 -12.78 2.00 19.42
N LYS A 81 -13.29 2.57 20.52
CA LYS A 81 -14.48 3.42 20.52
C LYS A 81 -14.26 4.74 19.78
N GLU A 82 -13.16 5.44 20.04
CA GLU A 82 -12.84 6.70 19.34
C GLU A 82 -12.61 6.48 17.84
N THR A 83 -12.01 5.34 17.48
CA THR A 83 -11.86 4.92 16.09
C THR A 83 -13.21 4.64 15.43
N ASN A 84 -14.15 3.98 16.12
CA ASN A 84 -15.52 3.79 15.63
C ASN A 84 -16.25 5.11 15.39
N GLU A 85 -16.23 6.02 16.38
CA GLU A 85 -16.84 7.35 16.26
C GLU A 85 -16.27 8.12 15.05
N ARG A 86 -14.96 7.99 14.81
CA ARG A 86 -14.29 8.56 13.63
C ARG A 86 -14.74 7.91 12.33
N PHE A 87 -14.90 6.59 12.28
CA PHE A 87 -15.38 5.89 11.09
C PHE A 87 -16.81 6.27 10.74
N LEU A 88 -17.71 6.32 11.73
CA LEU A 88 -19.08 6.79 11.56
C LEU A 88 -19.11 8.22 11.01
N TYR A 89 -18.31 9.12 11.60
CA TYR A 89 -18.16 10.49 11.09
C TYR A 89 -17.71 10.52 9.62
N LEU A 90 -16.72 9.71 9.23
CA LEU A 90 -16.24 9.67 7.85
C LEU A 90 -17.31 9.15 6.88
N ILE A 91 -18.06 8.12 7.27
CA ILE A 91 -19.17 7.56 6.47
C ILE A 91 -20.27 8.61 6.28
N GLU A 92 -20.68 9.30 7.36
CA GLU A 92 -21.68 10.38 7.30
C GLU A 92 -21.27 11.52 6.36
N HIS A 93 -19.95 11.74 6.18
CA HIS A 93 -19.39 12.76 5.30
C HIS A 93 -18.97 12.23 3.92
N GLY A 94 -19.47 11.06 3.52
CA GLY A 94 -19.35 10.54 2.16
C GLY A 94 -18.10 9.71 1.87
N SER A 95 -17.37 9.26 2.91
CA SER A 95 -16.30 8.27 2.73
C SER A 95 -16.90 6.95 2.25
N THR A 96 -16.38 6.43 1.14
CA THR A 96 -16.84 5.16 0.53
C THR A 96 -15.96 3.97 0.86
N GLY A 97 -14.98 4.17 1.75
CA GLY A 97 -14.15 3.13 2.32
C GLY A 97 -13.47 3.59 3.61
N LEU A 98 -13.15 2.65 4.47
CA LEU A 98 -12.47 2.89 5.74
C LEU A 98 -10.99 2.49 5.61
N SER A 99 -10.07 3.28 6.16
CA SER A 99 -8.69 2.83 6.31
C SER A 99 -8.34 2.84 7.79
N MET A 100 -7.96 1.68 8.30
CA MET A 100 -7.69 1.41 9.70
C MET A 100 -6.18 1.42 9.95
N ALA A 101 -5.77 2.37 10.78
CA ALA A 101 -4.43 2.48 11.35
C ALA A 101 -4.38 1.76 12.69
N PHE A 102 -3.38 0.90 12.88
CA PHE A 102 -3.14 0.18 14.14
C PHE A 102 -2.00 0.85 14.91
N ASP A 103 -2.02 0.75 16.23
CA ASP A 103 -0.91 1.23 17.05
C ASP A 103 0.36 0.37 16.87
N LEU A 104 1.48 0.82 17.42
CA LEU A 104 2.75 0.10 17.29
C LEU A 104 2.73 -1.29 17.98
N PRO A 105 2.19 -1.44 19.20
CA PRO A 105 2.01 -2.76 19.84
C PRO A 105 1.30 -3.79 18.95
N THR A 106 0.11 -3.43 18.43
CA THR A 106 -0.68 -4.30 17.55
C THR A 106 0.12 -4.66 16.30
N GLN A 107 0.83 -3.69 15.69
CA GLN A 107 1.67 -3.94 14.51
C GLN A 107 2.84 -4.88 14.77
N LEU A 108 3.32 -4.96 16.01
CA LEU A 108 4.39 -5.85 16.46
C LEU A 108 3.87 -7.14 17.10
N GLY A 109 2.54 -7.37 17.06
CA GLY A 109 1.92 -8.58 17.61
C GLY A 109 2.08 -8.69 19.12
N ARG A 110 2.00 -7.56 19.83
CA ARG A 110 2.06 -7.49 21.30
C ARG A 110 0.75 -6.98 21.86
N ASP A 111 0.33 -7.60 22.95
CA ASP A 111 -0.82 -7.16 23.73
C ASP A 111 -0.48 -5.85 24.48
N SER A 112 -1.50 -5.04 24.73
CA SER A 112 -1.38 -3.73 25.38
C SER A 112 -0.82 -3.77 26.81
N ASP A 113 -0.82 -4.92 27.49
CA ASP A 113 -0.26 -5.10 28.83
C ASP A 113 1.21 -5.56 28.85
N ASP A 114 1.83 -5.74 27.67
CA ASP A 114 3.27 -5.98 27.57
C ASP A 114 4.04 -4.74 28.08
N PRO A 115 4.97 -4.89 29.04
CA PRO A 115 5.76 -3.77 29.56
C PRO A 115 6.55 -2.98 28.51
N LEU A 116 6.87 -3.59 27.35
CA LEU A 116 7.54 -2.92 26.24
C LEU A 116 6.62 -1.96 25.46
N CYS A 117 5.31 -2.06 25.67
CA CYS A 117 4.29 -1.28 24.99
C CYS A 117 3.87 -0.02 25.76
N ASP A 118 4.41 0.20 26.96
CA ASP A 118 4.13 1.39 27.77
C ASP A 118 4.39 2.68 26.98
N GLY A 119 3.38 3.55 26.92
CA GLY A 119 3.41 4.80 26.16
C GLY A 119 3.16 4.68 24.64
N GLU A 120 3.03 3.48 24.08
CA GLU A 120 2.77 3.27 22.64
C GLU A 120 1.36 2.77 22.33
N VAL A 121 0.65 2.23 23.33
CA VAL A 121 -0.75 1.77 23.20
C VAL A 121 -1.66 2.91 22.75
N GLY A 122 -2.35 2.72 21.61
CA GLY A 122 -3.28 3.69 21.04
C GLY A 122 -2.62 4.97 20.47
N ARG A 123 -1.29 5.10 20.50
CA ARG A 123 -0.60 6.36 20.20
C ARG A 123 -0.61 6.70 18.70
N THR A 124 -0.37 5.71 17.85
CA THR A 124 -0.20 5.88 16.40
C THR A 124 -1.34 5.29 15.58
N GLY A 125 -2.31 4.66 16.24
CA GLY A 125 -3.46 4.00 15.65
C GLY A 125 -4.32 3.38 16.75
N VAL A 126 -5.28 2.54 16.36
CA VAL A 126 -6.12 1.81 17.30
C VAL A 126 -5.39 0.59 17.88
N ALA A 127 -5.55 0.35 19.18
CA ALA A 127 -5.08 -0.87 19.84
C ALA A 127 -6.08 -2.01 19.62
N ILE A 128 -5.62 -3.18 19.18
CA ILE A 128 -6.43 -4.39 19.02
C ILE A 128 -5.69 -5.55 19.68
N ASP A 129 -6.14 -5.92 20.88
CA ASP A 129 -5.62 -7.08 21.61
C ASP A 129 -6.49 -8.32 21.36
N SER A 130 -7.78 -8.10 21.06
CA SER A 130 -8.79 -9.16 21.01
C SER A 130 -9.90 -8.90 19.98
N ILE A 131 -10.75 -9.91 19.78
CA ILE A 131 -11.98 -9.75 19.00
C ILE A 131 -12.92 -8.69 19.59
N ASP A 132 -12.92 -8.47 20.92
CA ASP A 132 -13.78 -7.47 21.54
C ASP A 132 -13.44 -6.05 21.10
N ASP A 133 -12.17 -5.79 20.78
CA ASP A 133 -11.72 -4.49 20.28
C ASP A 133 -12.13 -4.30 18.83
N MET A 134 -12.01 -5.36 18.02
CA MET A 134 -12.49 -5.36 16.64
C MET A 134 -14.02 -5.15 16.57
N ARG A 135 -14.78 -5.81 17.47
CA ARG A 135 -16.23 -5.60 17.62
C ARG A 135 -16.57 -4.15 17.90
N ARG A 136 -15.85 -3.51 18.84
CA ARG A 136 -16.04 -2.10 19.19
C ARG A 136 -15.73 -1.16 18.04
N VAL A 137 -14.65 -1.42 17.28
CA VAL A 137 -14.30 -0.61 16.10
C VAL A 137 -15.41 -0.60 15.07
N PHE A 138 -16.07 -1.74 14.85
CA PHE A 138 -17.10 -1.90 13.80
C PHE A 138 -18.54 -1.92 14.33
N GLU A 139 -18.76 -1.52 15.59
CA GLU A 139 -20.10 -1.41 16.16
C GLU A 139 -20.95 -0.44 15.34
N GLY A 140 -22.10 -0.91 14.85
CA GLY A 140 -23.01 -0.10 14.02
C GLY A 140 -22.53 0.20 12.59
N ILE A 141 -21.40 -0.39 12.16
CA ILE A 141 -20.90 -0.25 10.78
C ILE A 141 -21.21 -1.55 10.02
N PRO A 142 -22.07 -1.52 8.97
CA PRO A 142 -22.44 -2.71 8.21
C PRO A 142 -21.31 -3.15 7.28
N LEU A 143 -20.58 -4.21 7.65
CA LEU A 143 -19.40 -4.67 6.91
C LEU A 143 -19.69 -5.17 5.49
N ALA A 144 -20.94 -5.51 5.16
CA ALA A 144 -21.36 -5.85 3.80
C ALA A 144 -21.33 -4.63 2.84
N ASP A 145 -21.45 -3.41 3.36
CA ASP A 145 -21.61 -2.19 2.55
C ASP A 145 -20.34 -1.33 2.52
N VAL A 146 -19.33 -1.66 3.33
CA VAL A 146 -18.09 -0.90 3.43
C VAL A 146 -16.88 -1.75 3.07
N SER A 147 -15.99 -1.17 2.26
CA SER A 147 -14.66 -1.75 2.07
C SER A 147 -13.71 -1.23 3.14
N THR A 148 -12.94 -2.12 3.79
CA THR A 148 -11.97 -1.75 4.83
C THR A 148 -10.53 -2.06 4.39
N SER A 149 -9.65 -1.07 4.42
CA SER A 149 -8.21 -1.26 4.25
C SER A 149 -7.54 -1.29 5.61
N MET A 150 -6.87 -2.38 5.94
CA MET A 150 -6.09 -2.57 7.16
C MET A 150 -4.61 -2.37 6.85
N THR A 151 -4.02 -1.30 7.38
CA THR A 151 -2.58 -1.03 7.23
C THR A 151 -1.79 -1.83 8.26
N ILE A 152 -1.75 -3.14 8.02
CA ILE A 152 -1.13 -4.14 8.88
C ILE A 152 -0.29 -5.10 8.03
N ASN A 153 0.85 -5.54 8.59
CA ASN A 153 1.83 -6.36 7.87
C ASN A 153 2.11 -7.67 8.61
N ALA A 154 3.06 -7.69 9.54
CA ALA A 154 3.47 -8.95 10.18
C ALA A 154 2.31 -9.74 10.84
N PRO A 155 1.33 -9.11 11.52
CA PRO A 155 0.17 -9.82 12.06
C PRO A 155 -1.09 -9.69 11.16
N ALA A 156 -0.93 -9.53 9.84
CA ALA A 156 -2.07 -9.35 8.92
C ALA A 156 -3.06 -10.53 8.94
N GLY A 157 -2.57 -11.77 9.04
CA GLY A 157 -3.42 -12.96 9.10
C GLY A 157 -4.38 -12.96 10.30
N PRO A 158 -3.88 -12.91 11.55
CA PRO A 158 -4.73 -12.83 12.72
C PRO A 158 -5.72 -11.65 12.70
N LEU A 159 -5.28 -10.48 12.24
CA LEU A 159 -6.15 -9.29 12.20
C LEU A 159 -7.25 -9.41 11.13
N LEU A 160 -6.96 -10.05 9.99
CA LEU A 160 -7.98 -10.41 9.01
C LEU A 160 -9.00 -11.41 9.58
N LEU A 161 -8.55 -12.41 10.33
CA LEU A 161 -9.44 -13.37 10.98
C LEU A 161 -10.38 -12.68 11.97
N LEU A 162 -9.89 -11.74 12.79
CA LEU A 162 -10.75 -10.97 13.70
C LEU A 162 -11.79 -10.15 12.93
N TYR A 163 -11.39 -9.51 11.82
CA TYR A 163 -12.31 -8.78 10.95
C TYR A 163 -13.38 -9.70 10.34
N GLU A 164 -12.99 -10.87 9.84
CA GLU A 164 -13.91 -11.87 9.28
C GLU A 164 -14.92 -12.37 10.32
N LEU A 165 -14.48 -12.69 11.54
CA LEU A 165 -15.36 -13.13 12.62
C LEU A 165 -16.37 -12.05 13.01
N VAL A 166 -15.98 -10.77 13.03
CA VAL A 166 -16.94 -9.67 13.24
C VAL A 166 -17.93 -9.58 12.08
N GLY A 167 -17.50 -9.81 10.84
CA GLY A 167 -18.40 -9.92 9.67
C GLY A 167 -19.40 -11.06 9.82
N GLU A 168 -18.94 -12.24 10.24
CA GLU A 168 -19.79 -13.41 10.49
C GLU A 168 -20.83 -13.13 11.59
N GLU A 169 -20.42 -12.47 12.69
CA GLU A 169 -21.33 -12.04 13.76
C GLU A 169 -22.40 -11.04 13.30
N GLN A 170 -22.08 -10.22 12.30
CA GLN A 170 -23.04 -9.33 11.63
C GLN A 170 -23.91 -10.06 10.59
N GLY A 171 -23.66 -11.35 10.34
CA GLY A 171 -24.38 -12.15 9.35
C GLY A 171 -23.90 -11.95 7.90
N VAL A 172 -22.69 -11.44 7.70
CA VAL A 172 -22.06 -11.24 6.39
C VAL A 172 -21.29 -12.50 6.00
N ASP A 173 -21.55 -13.06 4.81
CA ASP A 173 -20.75 -14.16 4.27
C ASP A 173 -19.32 -13.66 4.00
N SER A 174 -18.31 -14.45 4.37
CA SER A 174 -16.90 -14.09 4.19
C SER A 174 -16.57 -13.73 2.73
N LYS A 175 -17.29 -14.28 1.76
CA LYS A 175 -17.12 -13.99 0.33
C LYS A 175 -17.56 -12.60 -0.07
N ASP A 176 -18.45 -11.99 0.71
CA ASP A 176 -18.96 -10.64 0.47
C ASP A 176 -18.11 -9.56 1.16
N LEU A 177 -17.17 -9.96 2.04
CA LEU A 177 -16.26 -9.03 2.68
C LEU A 177 -15.26 -8.43 1.69
N GLN A 178 -15.25 -7.10 1.61
CA GLN A 178 -14.37 -6.35 0.73
C GLN A 178 -13.33 -5.57 1.53
N GLY A 179 -12.08 -5.62 1.10
CA GLY A 179 -11.04 -4.89 1.79
C GLY A 179 -9.65 -5.18 1.29
N THR A 180 -8.67 -4.74 2.07
CA THR A 180 -7.26 -4.90 1.72
C THR A 180 -6.41 -4.99 2.97
N THR A 181 -5.60 -6.02 3.11
CA THR A 181 -4.48 -6.07 4.06
C THR A 181 -3.24 -5.51 3.37
N GLN A 182 -2.43 -4.70 4.06
CA GLN A 182 -1.18 -4.22 3.46
C GLN A 182 -0.23 -5.39 3.19
N ASN A 183 0.01 -6.26 4.18
CA ASN A 183 0.69 -7.56 4.04
C ASN A 183 2.01 -7.53 3.25
N ASP A 184 2.69 -6.37 3.18
CA ASP A 184 3.97 -6.21 2.49
C ASP A 184 5.06 -6.22 3.55
N ILE A 185 5.58 -7.41 3.84
CA ILE A 185 6.66 -7.59 4.81
C ILE A 185 8.03 -7.15 4.27
N LEU A 186 8.29 -7.19 2.96
CA LEU A 186 9.60 -6.89 2.39
C LEU A 186 9.96 -5.42 2.63
N LYS A 187 9.01 -4.51 2.43
CA LYS A 187 9.21 -3.09 2.75
C LYS A 187 9.35 -2.79 4.25
N GLU A 188 8.92 -3.70 5.15
CA GLU A 188 9.20 -3.56 6.58
C GLU A 188 10.69 -3.70 6.87
N TYR A 189 11.38 -4.67 6.25
CA TYR A 189 12.84 -4.81 6.42
C TYR A 189 13.62 -3.67 5.75
N ILE A 190 13.12 -3.15 4.63
CA ILE A 190 13.82 -2.13 3.84
C ILE A 190 13.67 -0.73 4.46
N ALA A 191 12.47 -0.35 4.89
CA ALA A 191 12.15 1.05 5.17
C ALA A 191 11.46 1.30 6.51
N ARG A 192 10.52 0.45 6.93
CA ARG A 192 9.57 0.82 8.00
C ARG A 192 9.92 0.25 9.37
N GLY A 193 10.48 -0.96 9.44
CA GLY A 193 11.03 -1.58 10.64
C GLY A 193 10.03 -2.38 11.50
N ASN A 194 8.77 -2.54 11.10
CA ASN A 194 7.76 -3.24 11.90
C ASN A 194 7.61 -4.70 11.46
N PHE A 195 8.69 -5.47 11.57
CA PHE A 195 8.71 -6.91 11.31
C PHE A 195 8.83 -7.70 12.63
N ILE A 196 8.26 -8.91 12.66
CA ILE A 196 8.28 -9.81 13.84
C ILE A 196 9.19 -11.01 13.58
N TYR A 197 9.09 -11.61 12.40
CA TYR A 197 9.78 -12.84 12.03
C TYR A 197 10.97 -12.55 11.11
N PRO A 198 11.88 -13.52 10.87
CA PRO A 198 12.85 -13.43 9.78
C PRO A 198 12.18 -13.41 8.39
N PRO A 199 12.88 -12.99 7.32
CA PRO A 199 12.30 -12.83 5.99
C PRO A 199 11.60 -14.08 5.43
N GLU A 200 12.25 -15.25 5.45
CA GLU A 200 11.70 -16.50 4.89
C GLU A 200 10.35 -16.92 5.51
N PRO A 201 10.21 -17.08 6.85
CA PRO A 201 8.91 -17.44 7.43
C PRO A 201 7.86 -16.33 7.26
N ALA A 202 8.26 -15.07 7.16
CA ALA A 202 7.33 -13.98 6.94
C ALA A 202 6.79 -13.93 5.50
N MET A 203 7.63 -14.25 4.51
CA MET A 203 7.20 -14.47 3.12
C MET A 203 6.19 -15.61 3.04
N ARG A 204 6.45 -16.73 3.73
CA ARG A 204 5.51 -17.86 3.83
C ARG A 204 4.15 -17.42 4.38
N LEU A 205 4.13 -16.65 5.48
CA LEU A 205 2.87 -16.12 6.05
C LEU A 205 2.14 -15.18 5.09
N THR A 206 2.88 -14.40 4.30
CA THR A 206 2.32 -13.52 3.28
C THR A 206 1.58 -14.34 2.22
N THR A 207 2.21 -15.39 1.69
CA THR A 207 1.62 -16.26 0.66
C THR A 207 0.52 -17.18 1.21
N ASP A 208 0.61 -17.62 2.47
CA ASP A 208 -0.48 -18.33 3.15
C ASP A 208 -1.77 -17.50 3.16
N LEU A 209 -1.66 -16.18 3.35
CA LEU A 209 -2.82 -15.28 3.31
C LEU A 209 -3.43 -15.23 1.90
N PHE A 210 -2.62 -15.38 0.84
CA PHE A 210 -3.11 -15.42 -0.53
C PHE A 210 -3.97 -16.66 -0.75
N ALA A 211 -3.43 -17.82 -0.36
CA ALA A 211 -4.14 -19.10 -0.42
C ALA A 211 -5.45 -19.05 0.38
N TYR A 212 -5.40 -18.54 1.61
CA TYR A 212 -6.56 -18.43 2.49
C TYR A 212 -7.66 -17.56 1.88
N CYS A 213 -7.31 -16.36 1.39
CA CYS A 213 -8.30 -15.45 0.83
C CYS A 213 -8.89 -16.01 -0.47
N ASN A 214 -8.11 -16.68 -1.32
CA ASN A 214 -8.64 -17.32 -2.53
C ASN A 214 -9.76 -18.32 -2.20
N GLU A 215 -9.61 -19.11 -1.13
CA GLU A 215 -10.61 -20.09 -0.71
C GLU A 215 -11.79 -19.48 0.07
N ARG A 216 -11.51 -18.57 1.01
CA ARG A 216 -12.47 -18.14 2.04
C ARG A 216 -13.01 -16.73 1.86
N VAL A 217 -12.17 -15.80 1.43
CA VAL A 217 -12.48 -14.36 1.35
C VAL A 217 -12.14 -13.82 -0.05
N PRO A 218 -12.69 -14.40 -1.13
CA PRO A 218 -12.21 -14.19 -2.50
C PRO A 218 -12.33 -12.76 -3.01
N ALA A 219 -13.10 -11.90 -2.35
CA ALA A 219 -13.22 -10.47 -2.67
C ALA A 219 -12.14 -9.59 -2.01
N TRP A 220 -11.29 -10.16 -1.17
CA TRP A 220 -10.24 -9.45 -0.42
C TRP A 220 -8.98 -9.23 -1.26
N ASN A 221 -8.43 -8.01 -1.25
CA ASN A 221 -7.11 -7.76 -1.79
C ASN A 221 -6.05 -8.15 -0.76
N THR A 222 -5.27 -9.17 -1.08
CA THR A 222 -4.46 -9.90 -0.09
C THR A 222 -3.17 -9.18 0.29
N ILE A 223 -2.72 -8.25 -0.56
CA ILE A 223 -1.51 -7.46 -0.38
C ILE A 223 -1.64 -6.10 -1.07
N SER A 224 -1.00 -5.09 -0.48
CA SER A 224 -0.77 -3.79 -1.07
C SER A 224 0.74 -3.51 -1.12
N ILE A 225 1.36 -3.87 -2.25
CA ILE A 225 2.80 -3.80 -2.49
C ILE A 225 3.21 -2.33 -2.54
N SER A 226 4.03 -1.91 -1.58
CA SER A 226 4.10 -0.50 -1.14
C SER A 226 5.43 0.15 -1.49
N GLY A 227 5.39 1.14 -2.38
CA GLY A 227 6.47 2.11 -2.62
C GLY A 227 6.48 3.28 -1.64
N TYR A 228 5.30 3.62 -1.12
CA TYR A 228 5.07 4.80 -0.26
C TYR A 228 6.13 4.97 0.84
N HIS A 229 6.35 3.92 1.64
CA HIS A 229 7.23 3.98 2.81
C HIS A 229 8.70 4.13 2.43
N MET A 230 9.12 3.51 1.31
CA MET A 230 10.48 3.66 0.80
C MET A 230 10.71 5.09 0.28
N ARG A 231 9.72 5.68 -0.39
CA ARG A 231 9.74 7.09 -0.82
C ARG A 231 9.81 8.04 0.38
N GLU A 232 9.04 7.80 1.45
CA GLU A 232 9.11 8.56 2.70
C GLU A 232 10.46 8.42 3.44
N LYS A 233 11.24 7.38 3.13
CA LYS A 233 12.61 7.19 3.63
C LYS A 233 13.69 7.75 2.72
N GLY A 234 13.30 8.47 1.67
CA GLY A 234 14.20 9.24 0.80
C GLY A 234 14.52 8.59 -0.54
N CYS A 235 13.80 7.53 -0.95
CA CYS A 235 13.97 6.99 -2.31
C CYS A 235 13.53 8.02 -3.37
N SER A 236 14.16 8.01 -4.53
CA SER A 236 13.67 8.72 -5.72
C SER A 236 12.40 8.06 -6.29
N ALA A 237 11.70 8.71 -7.22
CA ALA A 237 10.54 8.09 -7.88
C ALA A 237 10.94 6.85 -8.69
N VAL A 238 12.14 6.86 -9.28
CA VAL A 238 12.69 5.70 -10.01
C VAL A 238 13.01 4.56 -9.06
N GLN A 239 13.62 4.86 -7.90
CA GLN A 239 13.89 3.85 -6.86
C GLN A 239 12.60 3.29 -6.26
N GLU A 240 11.60 4.14 -6.01
CA GLU A 240 10.28 3.72 -5.55
C GLU A 240 9.69 2.67 -6.49
N VAL A 241 9.60 2.94 -7.80
CA VAL A 241 9.08 1.97 -8.78
C VAL A 241 9.96 0.73 -8.84
N GLY A 242 11.28 0.89 -8.95
CA GLY A 242 12.20 -0.24 -9.08
C GLY A 242 12.13 -1.21 -7.89
N PHE A 243 12.15 -0.68 -6.66
CA PHE A 243 12.08 -1.50 -5.45
C PHE A 243 10.70 -2.10 -5.24
N THR A 244 9.62 -1.37 -5.52
CA THR A 244 8.26 -1.90 -5.41
C THR A 244 8.00 -3.02 -6.41
N MET A 245 8.46 -2.88 -7.65
CA MET A 245 8.33 -3.94 -8.66
C MET A 245 9.22 -5.14 -8.35
N ALA A 246 10.41 -4.92 -7.77
CA ALA A 246 11.25 -6.01 -7.28
C ALA A 246 10.57 -6.79 -6.14
N ASN A 247 9.93 -6.11 -5.19
CA ASN A 247 9.12 -6.77 -4.16
C ASN A 247 7.94 -7.54 -4.78
N ALA A 248 7.27 -6.96 -5.78
CA ALA A 248 6.15 -7.61 -6.47
C ALA A 248 6.59 -8.92 -7.14
N ILE A 249 7.72 -8.90 -7.86
CA ILE A 249 8.31 -10.10 -8.47
C ILE A 249 8.60 -11.15 -7.39
N ALA A 250 9.23 -10.76 -6.28
CA ALA A 250 9.54 -11.69 -5.19
C ALA A 250 8.27 -12.31 -4.56
N TYR A 251 7.18 -11.54 -4.42
CA TYR A 251 5.91 -12.09 -3.93
C TYR A 251 5.26 -13.06 -4.91
N VAL A 252 5.27 -12.73 -6.21
CA VAL A 252 4.74 -13.62 -7.26
C VAL A 252 5.55 -14.90 -7.31
N GLU A 253 6.88 -14.83 -7.31
CA GLU A 253 7.77 -16.00 -7.30
C GLU A 253 7.51 -16.88 -6.06
N ALA A 254 7.45 -16.29 -4.86
CA ALA A 254 7.16 -17.04 -3.64
C ALA A 254 5.78 -17.72 -3.66
N ALA A 255 4.76 -17.07 -4.21
CA ALA A 255 3.42 -17.64 -4.34
C ALA A 255 3.38 -18.82 -5.33
N LEU A 256 4.08 -18.69 -6.47
CA LEU A 256 4.23 -19.75 -7.46
C LEU A 256 5.01 -20.95 -6.88
N GLU A 257 6.09 -20.70 -6.13
CA GLU A 257 6.85 -21.75 -5.43
C GLU A 257 6.02 -22.46 -4.36
N ALA A 258 5.08 -21.76 -3.72
CA ALA A 258 4.10 -22.33 -2.79
C ALA A 258 2.98 -23.12 -3.49
N GLY A 259 2.95 -23.15 -4.83
CA GLY A 259 2.01 -23.92 -5.63
C GLY A 259 0.69 -23.22 -5.96
N LEU A 260 0.62 -21.89 -5.80
CA LEU A 260 -0.55 -21.10 -6.22
C LEU A 260 -0.49 -20.81 -7.72
N ASP A 261 -1.65 -20.80 -8.38
CA ASP A 261 -1.74 -20.34 -9.78
C ASP A 261 -1.76 -18.80 -9.81
N ILE A 262 -1.11 -18.19 -10.80
CA ILE A 262 -1.07 -16.73 -10.96
C ILE A 262 -2.47 -16.12 -11.08
N ASP A 263 -3.41 -16.84 -11.71
CA ASP A 263 -4.77 -16.35 -11.90
C ASP A 263 -5.60 -16.42 -10.59
N ASP A 264 -5.18 -17.22 -9.61
CA ASP A 264 -5.85 -17.35 -8.31
C ASP A 264 -5.59 -16.15 -7.40
N PHE A 265 -4.38 -15.56 -7.43
CA PHE A 265 -4.00 -14.46 -6.54
C PHE A 265 -3.65 -13.15 -7.26
N GLY A 266 -3.22 -13.20 -8.52
CA GLY A 266 -2.80 -12.05 -9.32
C GLY A 266 -3.84 -10.93 -9.38
N PRO A 267 -5.13 -11.22 -9.64
CA PRO A 267 -6.19 -10.20 -9.66
C PRO A 267 -6.42 -9.48 -8.32
N ARG A 268 -5.85 -9.99 -7.22
CA ARG A 268 -5.96 -9.43 -5.85
C ARG A 268 -4.72 -8.69 -5.38
N LEU A 269 -3.66 -8.65 -6.19
CA LEU A 269 -2.50 -7.81 -5.94
C LEU A 269 -2.85 -6.34 -6.15
N ALA A 270 -2.56 -5.50 -5.16
CA ALA A 270 -2.68 -4.06 -5.25
C ALA A 270 -1.33 -3.38 -4.99
N PHE A 271 -1.23 -2.11 -5.37
CA PHE A 271 -0.03 -1.30 -5.16
C PHE A 271 -0.34 -0.05 -4.33
N PHE A 272 0.65 0.43 -3.59
CA PHE A 272 0.57 1.68 -2.83
C PHE A 272 1.80 2.55 -3.06
N PHE A 273 1.63 3.55 -3.92
CA PHE A 273 2.65 4.52 -4.29
C PHE A 273 2.39 5.88 -3.63
N ASN A 274 3.45 6.65 -3.42
CA ASN A 274 3.39 8.03 -2.94
C ASN A 274 2.95 9.00 -4.06
N GLY A 275 2.42 10.17 -3.70
CA GLY A 275 2.26 11.30 -4.60
C GLY A 275 3.05 12.49 -4.05
N HIS A 276 4.19 12.81 -4.68
CA HIS A 276 5.11 13.84 -4.23
C HIS A 276 4.97 15.18 -4.99
N ASN A 277 5.80 16.17 -4.65
CA ASN A 277 5.64 17.56 -5.13
C ASN A 277 5.90 17.77 -6.63
N ASN A 278 6.66 16.89 -7.30
CA ASN A 278 6.93 17.01 -8.73
C ASN A 278 5.79 16.39 -9.54
N VAL A 279 4.74 17.17 -9.79
CA VAL A 279 3.49 16.71 -10.43
C VAL A 279 3.74 15.90 -11.71
N PHE A 280 4.59 16.38 -12.62
CA PHE A 280 4.84 15.68 -13.88
C PHE A 280 5.61 14.38 -13.71
N GLN A 281 6.61 14.36 -12.82
CA GLN A 281 7.34 13.13 -12.51
C GLN A 281 6.40 12.09 -11.88
N GLU A 282 5.54 12.49 -10.95
CA GLU A 282 4.64 11.54 -10.28
C GLU A 282 3.59 10.99 -11.27
N VAL A 283 3.05 11.84 -12.17
CA VAL A 283 2.20 11.36 -13.27
C VAL A 283 2.94 10.40 -14.20
N ALA A 284 4.21 10.68 -14.54
CA ALA A 284 5.02 9.77 -15.34
C ALA A 284 5.29 8.45 -14.60
N LYS A 285 5.58 8.52 -13.30
CA LYS A 285 5.81 7.36 -12.42
C LYS A 285 4.61 6.41 -12.42
N PHE A 286 3.40 6.92 -12.14
CA PHE A 286 2.19 6.09 -12.11
C PHE A 286 1.84 5.44 -13.45
N ARG A 287 2.28 6.04 -14.57
CA ARG A 287 2.03 5.49 -15.92
C ARG A 287 3.11 4.51 -16.37
N ALA A 288 4.30 4.59 -15.77
CA ALA A 288 5.44 3.75 -16.08
C ALA A 288 5.48 2.48 -15.22
N ALA A 289 5.00 2.55 -13.98
CA ALA A 289 4.77 1.41 -13.10
C ALA A 289 3.64 0.53 -13.61
#